data_AF-A0A090FT43-F1
#
_entry.id   AF-A0A090FT43-F1
#
_cell.length_a   1.000
_cell.length_b   1.000
_cell.length_c   1.000
_cell.angle_alpha   90.00
_cell.angle_beta   90.00
_cell.angle_gamma   90.00
#
_symmetry.space_group_name_H-M   'P 1'
#
loop_
_entity.id
_entity.type
_entity.pdbx_description
1 polymer ?
#
loop_
_entity_poly.entity_id
_entity_poly.type
_entity_poly.pdbx_seq_one_letter_code
_entity_poly.pdbx_strand_id
1 'polypeptide(L)'
;MERSDELGRGLSMTRSANPSRPAEALPYRIELWHAESHEVIERVLARAVTAQLARAIFQAAREEHPQRRITLRKGNHILSDTSD
;
A
#
# COMPACT_ATOMS: atom_id res chain seq x y z
N MET A 1 1.83 41.58 -29.27
CA MET A 1 2.72 41.99 -28.17
C MET A 1 1.77 42.38 -27.06
N GLU A 2 1.64 41.65 -25.97
CA GLU A 2 2.71 41.26 -25.05
C GLU A 2 2.55 39.79 -24.60
N ARG A 3 3.60 39.00 -24.80
CA ARG A 3 3.88 37.83 -23.99
C ARG A 3 4.62 38.33 -22.76
N SER A 4 4.36 37.80 -21.58
CA SER A 4 5.38 37.37 -20.59
C SER A 4 4.71 37.05 -19.25
N ASP A 5 4.02 35.92 -19.22
CA ASP A 5 3.65 35.23 -18.00
C ASP A 5 4.92 34.72 -17.28
N GLU A 6 5.15 35.28 -16.10
CA GLU A 6 5.51 34.59 -14.86
C GLU A 6 6.51 33.40 -14.94
N LEU A 7 7.79 33.68 -14.70
CA LEU A 7 8.79 32.66 -14.35
C LEU A 7 9.10 32.71 -12.85
N GLY A 8 8.15 32.24 -12.04
CA GLY A 8 8.35 31.92 -10.63
C GLY A 8 8.97 30.54 -10.46
N ARG A 9 10.24 30.50 -10.04
CA ARG A 9 10.97 29.27 -9.67
C ARG A 9 10.23 28.48 -8.58
N GLY A 10 9.71 27.31 -8.94
CA GLY A 10 9.36 26.24 -8.01
C GLY A 10 10.35 25.10 -8.15
N LEU A 11 11.14 24.86 -7.12
CA LEU A 11 12.13 23.78 -7.05
C LEU A 11 11.50 22.43 -7.40
N SER A 12 12.01 21.80 -8.47
CA SER A 12 11.74 20.41 -8.79
C SER A 12 12.32 19.55 -7.67
N MET A 13 11.46 19.21 -6.72
CA MET A 13 11.72 18.23 -5.69
C MET A 13 11.74 16.88 -6.40
N THR A 14 12.90 16.53 -6.96
CA THR A 14 13.19 15.18 -7.43
C THR A 14 13.06 14.27 -6.23
N ARG A 15 11.85 13.73 -6.03
CA ARG A 15 11.59 12.64 -5.10
C ARG A 15 12.67 11.62 -5.39
N SER A 16 13.61 11.45 -4.47
CA SER A 16 14.66 10.46 -4.58
C SER A 16 13.97 9.13 -4.79
N ALA A 17 13.90 8.70 -6.05
CA ALA A 17 13.48 7.37 -6.40
C ALA A 17 14.62 6.49 -5.93
N ASN A 18 14.59 6.12 -4.65
CA ASN A 18 15.47 5.12 -4.09
C ASN A 18 15.21 3.86 -4.92
N PRO A 19 16.16 3.40 -5.77
CA PRO A 19 16.00 2.15 -6.47
C PRO A 19 16.09 1.09 -5.37
N SER A 20 14.93 0.76 -4.81
CA SER A 20 14.81 -0.20 -3.74
C SER A 20 15.42 -1.49 -4.27
N ARG A 21 16.60 -1.81 -3.74
CA ARG A 21 17.28 -3.10 -3.74
C ARG A 21 16.24 -4.21 -3.94
N PRO A 22 16.44 -5.16 -4.88
CA PRO A 22 15.41 -6.15 -5.20
C PRO A 22 14.88 -6.72 -3.91
N ALA A 23 13.61 -6.42 -3.62
CA ALA A 23 12.96 -6.84 -2.40
C ALA A 23 13.14 -8.37 -2.33
N GLU A 24 14.02 -8.85 -1.47
CA GLU A 24 14.12 -10.27 -1.14
C GLU A 24 12.69 -10.75 -0.90
N ALA A 25 12.27 -11.71 -1.74
CA ALA A 25 10.89 -11.83 -2.21
C ALA A 25 9.89 -11.97 -1.05
N LEU A 26 9.25 -10.84 -0.69
CA LEU A 26 8.08 -10.79 0.16
C LEU A 26 6.85 -10.67 -0.75
N PRO A 27 6.39 -11.77 -1.38
CA PRO A 27 5.30 -11.70 -2.34
C PRO A 27 3.97 -11.38 -1.65
N TYR A 28 3.85 -11.66 -0.35
CA TYR A 28 2.63 -11.42 0.41
C TYR A 28 2.63 -10.03 1.03
N ARG A 29 1.52 -9.31 0.88
CA ARG A 29 1.28 -7.98 1.42
C ARG A 29 -0.08 -7.97 2.12
N ILE A 30 -0.10 -7.43 3.32
CA ILE A 30 -1.31 -7.22 4.11
C ILE A 30 -1.56 -5.72 4.08
N GLU A 31 -2.63 -5.31 3.44
CA GLU A 31 -2.97 -3.91 3.17
C GLU A 31 -4.20 -3.52 3.97
N LEU A 32 -4.13 -2.38 4.63
CA LEU A 32 -5.24 -1.76 5.33
C LEU A 32 -5.84 -0.68 4.44
N TRP A 33 -7.15 -0.72 4.28
CA TRP A 33 -7.91 0.25 3.48
C TRP A 33 -8.57 1.27 4.38
N HIS A 34 -8.76 2.49 3.84
CA HIS A 34 -9.53 3.52 4.53
C HIS A 34 -10.96 3.06 4.78
N ALA A 35 -11.48 3.30 5.99
CA ALA A 35 -12.86 2.96 6.37
C ALA A 35 -13.91 3.77 5.58
N GLU A 36 -13.56 4.96 5.11
CA GLU A 36 -14.55 5.85 4.48
C GLU A 36 -14.71 5.54 2.99
N SER A 37 -13.60 5.27 2.31
CA SER A 37 -13.63 5.06 0.86
C SER A 37 -13.61 3.59 0.47
N HIS A 38 -13.05 2.68 1.27
CA HIS A 38 -12.85 1.24 0.93
C HIS A 38 -12.13 0.96 -0.41
N GLU A 39 -11.77 2.01 -1.16
CA GLU A 39 -11.18 2.03 -2.50
C GLU A 39 -9.73 2.55 -2.49
N VAL A 40 -9.28 3.08 -1.36
CA VAL A 40 -7.92 3.58 -1.19
C VAL A 40 -7.22 2.78 -0.10
N ILE A 41 -6.06 2.22 -0.46
CA ILE A 41 -5.14 1.61 0.50
C ILE A 41 -4.56 2.74 1.36
N GLU A 42 -4.84 2.70 2.67
CA GLU A 42 -4.28 3.64 3.63
C GLU A 42 -2.79 3.35 3.83
N ARG A 43 -2.46 2.09 4.12
CA ARG A 43 -1.10 1.64 4.37
C ARG A 43 -0.95 0.13 4.23
N VAL A 44 0.29 -0.32 4.05
CA VAL A 44 0.64 -1.75 4.15
C VAL A 44 0.98 -2.04 5.61
N LEU A 45 0.21 -2.90 6.26
CA LEU A 45 0.46 -3.31 7.65
C LEU A 45 1.72 -4.16 7.76
N ALA A 46 1.88 -5.10 6.83
CA ALA A 46 2.99 -6.04 6.87
C ALA A 46 3.21 -6.72 5.53
N ARG A 47 4.39 -7.34 5.41
CA ARG A 47 4.80 -8.15 4.26
C ARG A 47 5.36 -9.47 4.75
N ALA A 48 5.11 -10.54 4.01
CA ALA A 48 5.54 -11.88 4.39
C ALA A 48 6.14 -12.66 3.22
N VAL A 49 7.04 -13.59 3.55
CA VAL A 49 7.66 -14.53 2.59
C VAL A 49 6.79 -15.75 2.34
N THR A 50 6.00 -16.18 3.33
CA THR A 50 5.13 -17.37 3.25
C THR A 50 3.65 -17.03 3.43
N ALA A 51 2.77 -17.85 2.85
CA ALA A 51 1.33 -17.70 2.99
C ALA A 51 0.84 -17.89 4.43
N GLN A 52 1.49 -18.77 5.20
CA GLN A 52 1.10 -19.07 6.57
C GLN A 52 1.34 -17.86 7.49
N LEU A 53 2.54 -17.25 7.40
CA LEU A 53 2.83 -16.02 8.14
C LEU A 53 1.89 -14.89 7.69
N ALA A 54 1.67 -14.76 6.38
CA ALA A 54 0.77 -13.73 5.85
C ALA A 54 -0.67 -13.89 6.36
N ARG A 55 -1.17 -15.13 6.45
CA ARG A 55 -2.48 -15.45 7.02
C ARG A 55 -2.56 -15.14 8.51
N ALA A 56 -1.54 -15.51 9.29
CA ALA A 56 -1.51 -15.22 10.73
C ALA A 56 -1.57 -13.70 10.98
N ILE A 57 -0.78 -12.93 10.23
CA ILE A 57 -0.79 -11.47 10.28
C ILE A 57 -2.15 -10.90 9.83
N PHE A 58 -2.72 -11.44 8.75
CA PHE A 58 -4.04 -11.03 8.27
C PHE A 58 -5.13 -11.25 9.32
N GLN A 59 -5.13 -12.39 10.02
CA GLN A 59 -6.09 -12.65 11.10
C GLN A 59 -5.89 -11.68 12.27
N ALA A 60 -4.64 -11.48 12.72
CA ALA A 60 -4.35 -10.53 13.78
C ALA A 60 -4.80 -9.10 13.42
N ALA A 61 -4.56 -8.68 12.17
CA ALA A 61 -5.01 -7.39 11.67
C ALA A 61 -6.54 -7.26 11.64
N ARG A 62 -7.26 -8.34 11.32
CA ARG A 62 -8.73 -8.38 11.36
C ARG A 62 -9.27 -8.19 12.78
N GLU A 63 -8.62 -8.82 13.75
CA GLU A 63 -8.98 -8.69 15.17
C GLU A 63 -8.67 -7.28 15.70
N GLU A 64 -7.55 -6.69 15.27
CA GLU A 64 -7.14 -5.33 15.65
C GLU A 64 -8.00 -4.23 14.98
N HIS A 65 -8.50 -4.50 13.77
CA HIS A 65 -9.26 -3.53 12.98
C HIS A 65 -10.56 -4.15 12.40
N PRO A 66 -11.55 -4.50 13.24
CA PRO A 66 -12.76 -5.19 12.79
C PRO A 66 -13.65 -4.34 11.87
N GLN A 67 -13.52 -3.01 11.93
CA GLN A 67 -14.27 -2.06 11.10
C GLN A 67 -13.52 -1.64 9.83
N ARG A 68 -12.32 -2.16 9.60
CA ARG A 68 -11.49 -1.78 8.44
C ARG A 68 -11.44 -2.92 7.45
N ARG A 69 -11.49 -2.57 6.17
CA ARG A 69 -11.21 -3.51 5.10
C ARG A 69 -9.71 -3.81 5.09
N ILE A 70 -9.38 -5.10 5.13
CA ILE A 70 -8.01 -5.59 5.05
C ILE A 70 -7.94 -6.56 3.88
N THR A 71 -6.88 -6.47 3.08
CA THR A 71 -6.62 -7.41 1.98
C THR A 71 -5.29 -8.09 2.16
N LEU A 72 -5.28 -9.40 1.95
CA LEU A 72 -4.08 -10.18 1.75
C LEU A 72 -3.84 -10.35 0.25
N ARG A 73 -2.81 -9.69 -0.28
CA ARG A 73 -2.36 -9.83 -1.66
C ARG A 73 -1.09 -10.66 -1.76
N LYS A 74 -0.99 -11.44 -2.83
CA LYS A 74 0.25 -12.07 -3.30
C LYS A 74 0.59 -11.52 -4.68
N GLY A 75 1.52 -10.55 -4.75
CA GLY A 75 1.82 -9.83 -5.98
C GLY A 75 0.57 -9.15 -6.58
N ASN A 76 0.10 -9.66 -7.72
CA ASN A 76 -1.09 -9.15 -8.41
C ASN A 76 -2.42 -9.82 -8.01
N HIS A 77 -2.38 -10.87 -7.19
CA HIS A 77 -3.57 -11.63 -6.82
C HIS A 77 -4.03 -11.28 -5.39
N ILE A 78 -5.32 -11.05 -5.19
CA ILE A 78 -5.93 -10.98 -3.86
C ILE A 78 -6.25 -12.41 -3.42
N LEU A 79 -5.69 -12.83 -2.29
CA LEU A 79 -5.93 -14.16 -1.72
C LEU A 79 -7.06 -14.15 -0.68
N SER A 80 -7.22 -13.04 0.03
CA SER A 80 -8.27 -12.86 1.03
C SER A 80 -8.62 -11.39 1.14
N ASP A 81 -9.89 -11.11 1.30
CA ASP A 81 -10.48 -9.80 1.46
C ASP A 81 -11.55 -9.92 2.55
N THR A 82 -11.65 -8.92 3.42
CA THR A 82 -12.60 -8.93 4.54
C THR A 82 -13.92 -8.24 4.21
N SER A 83 -14.11 -7.80 2.97
CA SER A 83 -15.34 -7.20 2.47
C SER A 83 -16.20 -8.18 1.66
N ASP A 84 -15.74 -9.42 1.45
CA ASP A 84 -16.51 -10.57 0.91
C ASP A 84 -17.20 -11.38 2.03
#